data_AF-A8HN96-F1
#
_entry.id   AF-A8HN96-F1
#
_cell.length_a   1.000
_cell.length_b   1.000
_cell.length_c   1.000
_cell.angle_alpha   90.00
_cell.angle_beta   90.00
_cell.angle_gamma   90.00
#
_symmetry.space_group_name_H-M   'P 1'
#
loop_
_entity.id
_entity.type
_entity.pdbx_description
1 polymer ?
#
loop_
_entity_poly.entity_id
_entity_poly.type
_entity_poly.pdbx_seq_one_letter_code
_entity_poly.pdbx_strand_id
1 'polypeptide(L)'
;MNWLNALVNEYDAKPLQKAGMLTKDQLAQFFAESAKQFSNPEFKQLLSVAHSQRGPGTSEEMVNGMQKQIFESMGIQGDFGLKCLSRVHPEYGSDAFFMRQFYEHVQKEEMVLDEAEMPESMFRSKYETLNRFRAEMVSRMEKMKGMSPQDQNAYLANMYREMIAQGGEDCCTRPGGCNSQPGGAEACQKKGNAAGAPMQAPGGIAVPLPVSGVAPPSSAAMTQDEQLAFFSQLSGPAAPK
;
A
#
# COMPACT_ATOMS: atom_id res chain seq x y z
N MET A 1 45.29 -18.40 -31.17
CA MET A 1 44.76 -18.22 -29.81
C MET A 1 43.35 -17.62 -29.84
N ASN A 2 42.38 -18.27 -30.50
CA ASN A 2 41.01 -17.72 -30.63
C ASN A 2 39.97 -18.39 -29.71
N TRP A 3 40.31 -19.52 -29.07
CA TRP A 3 39.38 -20.24 -28.20
C TRP A 3 39.26 -19.63 -26.80
N LEU A 4 40.31 -18.94 -26.33
CA LEU A 4 40.28 -18.21 -25.06
C LEU A 4 39.42 -16.93 -25.14
N ASN A 5 39.41 -16.25 -26.29
CA ASN A 5 38.49 -15.12 -26.50
C ASN A 5 37.02 -15.57 -26.58
N ALA A 6 36.74 -16.79 -27.03
CA ALA A 6 35.39 -17.35 -27.03
C ALA A 6 34.90 -17.66 -25.60
N LEU A 7 35.75 -18.23 -24.74
CA LEU A 7 35.42 -18.49 -23.33
C LEU A 7 35.33 -17.22 -22.48
N VAL A 8 36.15 -16.21 -22.76
CA VAL A 8 36.07 -14.90 -22.08
C VAL A 8 34.85 -14.12 -22.56
N ASN A 9 34.48 -14.21 -23.85
CA ASN A 9 33.22 -13.65 -24.37
C ASN A 9 31.96 -14.41 -23.90
N GLU A 10 32.06 -15.70 -23.58
CA GLU A 10 30.93 -16.48 -23.05
C GLU A 10 30.67 -16.19 -21.57
N TYR A 11 31.69 -15.69 -20.85
CA TYR A 11 31.56 -15.03 -19.56
C TYR A 11 31.12 -13.56 -19.65
N ASP A 12 31.09 -13.00 -20.86
CA ASP A 12 30.66 -11.64 -21.16
C ASP A 12 29.16 -11.64 -21.49
N ALA A 13 28.38 -11.29 -20.46
CA ALA A 13 26.97 -10.93 -20.50
C ALA A 13 26.00 -11.95 -21.14
N LYS A 14 25.53 -12.92 -20.33
CA LYS A 14 24.18 -13.47 -20.54
C LYS A 14 23.23 -12.31 -20.83
N PRO A 15 22.51 -12.32 -21.97
CA PRO A 15 21.66 -11.19 -22.33
C PRO A 15 20.62 -10.99 -21.25
N LEU A 16 20.62 -9.79 -20.65
CA LEU A 16 19.64 -9.45 -19.63
C LEU A 16 18.23 -9.56 -20.20
N GLN A 17 17.27 -10.03 -19.41
CA GLN A 17 15.86 -9.99 -19.76
C GLN A 17 15.40 -8.52 -19.87
N LYS A 18 14.77 -8.16 -20.99
CA LYS A 18 14.31 -6.78 -21.30
C LYS A 18 12.85 -6.70 -21.76
N ALA A 19 12.14 -7.82 -21.78
CA ALA A 19 10.80 -7.92 -22.33
C ALA A 19 9.95 -8.95 -21.57
N GLY A 20 8.63 -8.86 -21.77
CA GLY A 20 7.64 -9.73 -21.14
C GLY A 20 7.29 -9.29 -19.72
N MET A 21 6.97 -10.27 -18.88
CA MET A 21 6.71 -10.09 -17.45
C MET A 21 7.67 -10.98 -16.66
N LEU A 22 8.05 -10.53 -15.46
CA LEU A 22 8.86 -11.34 -14.55
C LEU A 22 8.02 -12.48 -13.99
N THR A 23 8.58 -13.68 -13.92
CA THR A 23 7.91 -14.82 -13.31
C THR A 23 7.75 -14.63 -11.80
N LYS A 24 6.84 -15.38 -11.19
CA LYS A 24 6.66 -15.36 -9.73
C LYS A 24 7.94 -15.75 -8.99
N ASP A 25 8.72 -16.69 -9.53
CA ASP A 25 10.00 -17.10 -8.93
C ASP A 25 11.05 -15.98 -9.00
N GLN A 26 11.13 -15.27 -10.13
CA GLN A 26 11.99 -14.09 -10.27
C GLN A 26 11.57 -12.98 -9.30
N LEU A 27 10.27 -12.72 -9.15
CA LEU A 27 9.77 -11.71 -8.21
C LEU A 27 10.02 -12.14 -6.75
N ALA A 28 9.79 -13.41 -6.41
CA ALA A 28 10.04 -13.93 -5.07
C ALA A 28 11.53 -13.86 -4.69
N GLN A 29 12.42 -14.20 -5.62
CA GLN A 29 13.87 -14.03 -5.41
C GLN A 29 14.24 -12.56 -5.21
N PHE A 30 13.70 -11.66 -6.04
CA PHE A 30 13.91 -10.21 -5.90
C PHE A 30 13.42 -9.69 -4.53
N PHE A 31 12.24 -10.12 -4.07
CA PHE A 31 11.72 -9.73 -2.75
C PHE A 31 12.63 -10.21 -1.62
N ALA A 32 13.16 -11.42 -1.72
CA ALA A 32 14.07 -11.99 -0.74
C ALA A 32 15.41 -11.22 -0.68
N GLU A 33 16.01 -10.91 -1.82
CA GLU A 33 17.27 -10.13 -1.87
C GLU A 33 17.06 -8.69 -1.39
N SER A 34 15.96 -8.05 -1.79
CA SER A 34 15.62 -6.70 -1.33
C SER A 34 15.40 -6.65 0.17
N ALA A 35 14.73 -7.66 0.74
CA ALA A 35 14.52 -7.74 2.19
C ALA A 35 15.84 -7.83 2.98
N LYS A 36 16.89 -8.45 2.42
CA LYS A 36 18.22 -8.44 3.06
C LYS A 36 18.80 -7.03 3.10
N GLN A 37 18.66 -6.27 2.01
CA GLN A 37 19.11 -4.88 1.96
C GLN A 37 18.29 -3.97 2.89
N PHE A 38 16.97 -4.13 2.93
CA PHE A 38 16.11 -3.39 3.87
C PHE A 38 16.38 -3.73 5.34
N SER A 39 17.03 -4.85 5.63
CA SER A 39 17.46 -5.21 6.99
C SER A 39 18.91 -4.81 7.28
N ASN A 40 19.64 -4.29 6.29
CA ASN A 40 21.04 -3.92 6.42
C ASN A 40 21.17 -2.53 7.10
N PRO A 41 21.74 -2.44 8.32
CA PRO A 41 21.86 -1.16 9.03
C PRO A 41 22.75 -0.15 8.30
N GLU A 42 23.78 -0.60 7.58
CA GLU A 42 24.65 0.29 6.80
C GLU A 42 23.86 0.93 5.65
N PHE A 43 23.02 0.14 4.97
CA PHE A 43 22.17 0.66 3.91
C PHE A 43 21.15 1.68 4.45
N LYS A 44 20.50 1.39 5.58
CA LYS A 44 19.59 2.34 6.24
C LYS A 44 20.27 3.65 6.64
N GLN A 45 21.48 3.56 7.19
CA GLN A 45 22.28 4.73 7.54
C GLN A 45 22.63 5.55 6.30
N LEU A 46 23.01 4.88 5.20
CA LEU A 46 23.29 5.55 3.93
C LEU A 46 22.07 6.31 3.41
N LEU A 47 20.86 5.73 3.48
CA LEU A 47 19.62 6.42 3.10
C LEU A 47 19.39 7.68 3.94
N SER A 48 19.47 7.57 5.27
CA SER A 48 19.26 8.69 6.19
C SER A 48 20.26 9.83 5.96
N VAL A 49 21.55 9.49 5.76
CA VAL A 49 22.60 10.47 5.45
C VAL A 49 22.33 11.14 4.10
N ALA A 50 21.96 10.37 3.08
CA ALA A 50 21.69 10.91 1.76
C ALA A 50 20.48 11.84 1.74
N HIS A 51 19.38 11.46 2.40
CA HIS A 51 18.22 12.32 2.59
C HIS A 51 18.58 13.63 3.30
N SER A 52 19.33 13.54 4.40
CA SER A 52 19.74 14.71 5.18
C SER A 52 20.65 15.67 4.41
N GLN A 53 21.48 15.15 3.50
CA GLN A 53 22.45 15.96 2.75
C GLN A 53 21.93 16.48 1.41
N ARG A 54 21.08 15.71 0.71
CA ARG A 54 20.67 15.98 -0.67
C ARG A 54 19.17 16.31 -0.79
N GLY A 55 18.38 16.05 0.24
CA GLY A 55 16.97 16.41 0.33
C GLY A 55 15.99 15.29 -0.05
N PRO A 56 14.68 15.62 -0.10
CA PRO A 56 13.60 14.67 -0.43
C PRO A 56 13.80 13.97 -1.76
N GLY A 57 13.36 12.72 -1.90
CA GLY A 57 13.54 11.92 -3.12
C GLY A 57 14.85 11.13 -3.19
N THR A 58 15.85 11.50 -2.39
CA THR A 58 17.18 10.87 -2.46
C THR A 58 17.18 9.44 -1.93
N SER A 59 16.41 9.15 -0.87
CA SER A 59 16.30 7.80 -0.31
C SER A 59 15.67 6.85 -1.32
N GLU A 60 14.62 7.31 -2.00
CA GLU A 60 13.88 6.60 -3.03
C GLU A 60 14.76 6.33 -4.25
N GLU A 61 15.57 7.31 -4.68
CA GLU A 61 16.57 7.12 -5.75
C GLU A 61 17.60 6.05 -5.38
N MET A 62 18.07 6.03 -4.13
CA MET A 62 19.03 5.04 -3.65
C MET A 62 18.42 3.63 -3.55
N VAL A 63 17.18 3.52 -3.06
CA VAL A 63 16.42 2.26 -3.07
C VAL A 63 16.23 1.76 -4.49
N ASN A 64 15.79 2.61 -5.41
CA ASN A 64 15.65 2.27 -6.82
C ASN A 64 16.98 1.81 -7.44
N GLY A 65 18.09 2.50 -7.13
CA GLY A 65 19.43 2.12 -7.58
C GLY A 65 19.84 0.73 -7.08
N MET A 66 19.60 0.44 -5.80
CA MET A 66 19.85 -0.87 -5.20
C MET A 66 18.97 -1.96 -5.82
N GLN A 67 17.67 -1.70 -6.02
CA GLN A 67 16.75 -2.66 -6.64
C GLN A 67 17.15 -2.97 -8.10
N LYS A 68 17.62 -1.98 -8.87
CA LYS A 68 18.18 -2.19 -10.22
C LYS A 68 19.38 -3.14 -10.19
N GLN A 69 20.30 -2.95 -9.24
CA GLN A 69 21.47 -3.84 -9.09
C GLN A 69 21.06 -5.27 -8.74
N ILE A 70 20.03 -5.45 -7.90
CA ILE A 70 19.49 -6.78 -7.61
C ILE A 70 18.94 -7.42 -8.89
N PHE A 71 18.12 -6.72 -9.67
CA PHE A 71 17.62 -7.24 -10.94
C PHE A 71 18.74 -7.63 -11.90
N GLU A 72 19.78 -6.79 -12.03
CA GLU A 72 20.91 -7.07 -12.90
C GLU A 72 21.69 -8.32 -12.45
N SER A 73 21.86 -8.52 -11.14
CA SER A 73 22.46 -9.74 -10.58
C SER A 73 21.66 -11.00 -10.89
N MET A 74 20.35 -10.86 -11.13
CA MET A 74 19.43 -11.93 -11.49
C MET A 74 19.30 -12.14 -13.01
N GLY A 75 20.09 -11.40 -13.81
CA GLY A 75 20.02 -11.47 -15.28
C GLY A 75 18.84 -10.70 -15.88
N ILE A 76 18.31 -9.70 -15.17
CA ILE A 76 17.18 -8.85 -15.60
C ILE A 76 17.69 -7.42 -15.74
N GLN A 77 17.31 -6.70 -16.78
CA GLN A 77 17.70 -5.29 -16.90
C GLN A 77 17.01 -4.47 -15.80
N GLY A 78 17.78 -3.68 -15.03
CA GLY A 78 17.28 -2.98 -13.85
C GLY A 78 16.03 -2.13 -14.10
N ASP A 79 16.07 -1.23 -15.09
CA ASP A 79 14.92 -0.38 -15.43
C ASP A 79 13.70 -1.17 -15.91
N PHE A 80 13.94 -2.29 -16.61
CA PHE A 80 12.87 -3.19 -17.04
C PHE A 80 12.24 -3.90 -15.84
N GLY A 81 13.06 -4.36 -14.88
CA GLY A 81 12.61 -5.00 -13.65
C GLY A 81 11.72 -4.07 -12.80
N LEU A 82 12.16 -2.83 -12.57
CA LEU A 82 11.35 -1.82 -11.86
C LEU A 82 10.01 -1.57 -12.55
N LYS A 83 10.01 -1.43 -13.88
CA LYS A 83 8.76 -1.25 -14.65
C LYS A 83 7.81 -2.44 -14.47
N CYS A 84 8.34 -3.66 -14.33
CA CYS A 84 7.51 -4.85 -14.09
C CYS A 84 6.81 -4.81 -12.72
N LEU A 85 7.38 -4.18 -11.69
CA LEU A 85 6.75 -4.08 -10.37
C LEU A 85 5.37 -3.39 -10.43
N SER A 86 5.23 -2.35 -11.26
CA SER A 86 3.94 -1.66 -11.47
C SER A 86 2.86 -2.55 -12.12
N ARG A 87 3.27 -3.63 -12.78
CA ARG A 87 2.40 -4.57 -13.50
C ARG A 87 2.07 -5.82 -12.70
N VAL A 88 2.62 -5.97 -11.50
CA VAL A 88 2.41 -7.15 -10.63
C VAL A 88 0.93 -7.35 -10.30
N HIS A 89 0.22 -6.29 -9.91
CA HIS A 89 -1.18 -6.40 -9.54
C HIS A 89 -2.09 -6.75 -10.74
N PRO A 90 -1.98 -6.09 -11.91
CA PRO A 90 -2.71 -6.52 -13.11
C PRO A 90 -2.44 -7.97 -13.55
N GLU A 91 -1.20 -8.46 -13.43
CA GLU A 91 -0.84 -9.79 -13.93
C GLU A 91 -1.15 -10.92 -12.92
N TYR A 92 -0.91 -10.68 -11.63
CA TYR A 92 -0.94 -11.71 -10.60
C TYR A 92 -1.97 -11.45 -9.50
N GLY A 93 -2.84 -10.44 -9.67
CA GLY A 93 -3.84 -10.04 -8.67
C GLY A 93 -4.80 -11.16 -8.23
N SER A 94 -5.01 -12.19 -9.06
CA SER A 94 -5.85 -13.34 -8.70
C SER A 94 -5.20 -14.32 -7.71
N ASP A 95 -3.88 -14.26 -7.52
CA ASP A 95 -3.16 -15.12 -6.58
C ASP A 95 -2.94 -14.39 -5.25
N ALA A 96 -3.85 -14.62 -4.31
CA ALA A 96 -3.80 -13.99 -3.00
C ALA A 96 -2.51 -14.29 -2.20
N PHE A 97 -1.93 -15.49 -2.36
CA PHE A 97 -0.70 -15.86 -1.64
C PHE A 97 0.50 -15.09 -2.20
N PHE A 98 0.61 -15.01 -3.52
CA PHE A 98 1.66 -14.23 -4.17
C PHE A 98 1.49 -12.73 -3.89
N MET A 99 0.26 -12.20 -4.00
CA MET A 99 -0.01 -10.79 -3.70
C MET A 99 0.32 -10.42 -2.27
N ARG A 100 0.13 -11.33 -1.31
CA ARG A 100 0.59 -11.13 0.08
C ARG A 100 2.10 -10.90 0.15
N GLN A 101 2.90 -11.68 -0.56
CA GLN A 101 4.36 -11.51 -0.59
C GLN A 101 4.77 -10.17 -1.22
N PHE A 102 4.10 -9.79 -2.31
CA PHE A 102 4.33 -8.49 -2.95
C PHE A 102 4.01 -7.32 -2.03
N TYR A 103 2.86 -7.33 -1.35
CA TYR A 103 2.50 -6.27 -0.41
C TYR A 103 3.40 -6.25 0.82
N GLU A 104 3.88 -7.40 1.29
CA GLU A 104 4.89 -7.45 2.36
C GLU A 104 6.20 -6.79 1.93
N HIS A 105 6.63 -7.01 0.69
CA HIS A 105 7.81 -6.35 0.12
C HIS A 105 7.62 -4.82 0.05
N VAL A 106 6.50 -4.35 -0.51
CA VAL A 106 6.18 -2.91 -0.57
C VAL A 106 6.16 -2.29 0.82
N GLN A 107 5.55 -2.97 1.81
CA GLN A 107 5.54 -2.47 3.19
C GLN A 107 6.94 -2.36 3.80
N LYS A 108 7.87 -3.26 3.47
CA LYS A 108 9.26 -3.18 3.96
C LYS A 108 10.02 -2.03 3.29
N GLU A 109 9.76 -1.77 2.01
CA GLU A 109 10.31 -0.63 1.30
C GLU A 109 9.82 0.70 1.90
N GLU A 110 8.50 0.85 2.07
CA GLU A 110 7.92 2.04 2.72
C GLU A 110 8.50 2.26 4.13
N MET A 111 8.65 1.18 4.91
CA MET A 111 9.24 1.29 6.25
C MET A 111 10.71 1.75 6.23
N VAL A 112 11.51 1.34 5.25
CA VAL A 112 12.92 1.75 5.18
C VAL A 112 13.06 3.21 4.75
N LEU A 113 12.17 3.67 3.88
CA LEU A 113 12.09 5.07 3.47
C LEU A 113 11.60 5.96 4.61
N ASP A 114 10.52 5.57 5.29
CA ASP A 114 10.02 6.25 6.51
C ASP A 114 11.12 6.40 7.57
N GLU A 115 11.91 5.35 7.81
CA GLU A 115 13.01 5.37 8.78
C GLU A 115 14.12 6.36 8.38
N ALA A 116 14.36 6.52 7.08
CA ALA A 116 15.39 7.42 6.57
C ALA A 116 14.95 8.90 6.56
N GLU A 117 13.66 9.15 6.34
CA GLU A 117 13.12 10.49 6.07
C GLU A 117 12.48 11.14 7.30
N MET A 118 12.01 10.33 8.26
CA MET A 118 11.34 10.83 9.44
C MET A 118 12.29 10.97 10.64
N PRO A 119 12.03 11.92 11.55
CA PRO A 119 12.69 11.94 12.84
C PRO A 119 12.43 10.64 13.62
N GLU A 120 13.44 10.14 14.34
CA GLU A 120 13.39 8.85 15.05
C GLU A 120 12.16 8.71 15.97
N SER A 121 11.77 9.77 16.67
CA SER A 121 10.61 9.76 17.57
C SER A 121 9.29 9.56 16.82
N MET A 122 9.14 10.19 15.65
CA MET A 122 7.97 10.07 14.78
C MET A 122 7.93 8.69 14.13
N PHE A 123 9.08 8.22 13.63
CA PHE A 123 9.20 6.88 13.07
C PHE A 123 8.84 5.80 14.10
N ARG A 124 9.40 5.89 15.30
CA ARG A 124 9.12 4.95 16.39
C ARG A 124 7.63 4.93 16.75
N SER A 125 6.99 6.10 16.87
CA SER A 125 5.56 6.18 17.17
C SER A 125 4.70 5.56 16.06
N LYS A 126 5.02 5.84 14.78
CA LYS A 126 4.37 5.24 13.61
C LYS A 126 4.54 3.72 13.62
N TYR A 127 5.76 3.24 13.85
CA TYR A 127 6.09 1.82 13.88
C TYR A 127 5.39 1.07 15.02
N GLU A 128 5.37 1.62 16.23
CA GLU A 128 4.64 1.05 17.38
C GLU A 128 3.14 0.97 17.11
N THR A 129 2.56 1.99 16.47
CA THR A 129 1.14 2.01 16.09
C THR A 129 0.82 0.94 15.04
N LEU A 130 1.65 0.82 14.00
CA LEU A 130 1.52 -0.20 12.97
C LEU A 130 1.66 -1.62 13.54
N ASN A 131 2.63 -1.84 14.43
CA ASN A 131 2.83 -3.15 15.06
C ASN A 131 1.68 -3.53 15.98
N ARG A 132 1.12 -2.57 16.71
CA ARG A 132 -0.08 -2.79 17.54
C ARG A 132 -1.27 -3.20 16.68
N PHE A 133 -1.51 -2.46 15.60
CA PHE A 133 -2.59 -2.79 14.66
C PHE A 133 -2.41 -4.17 14.04
N ARG A 134 -1.18 -4.53 13.62
CA ARG A 134 -0.85 -5.87 13.10
C ARG A 134 -1.12 -6.96 14.15
N ALA A 135 -0.64 -6.77 15.38
CA ALA A 135 -0.85 -7.73 16.47
C ALA A 135 -2.34 -7.92 16.79
N GLU A 136 -3.11 -6.83 16.77
CA GLU A 136 -4.55 -6.86 16.97
C GLU A 136 -5.25 -7.65 15.85
N MET A 137 -4.93 -7.37 14.59
CA MET A 137 -5.49 -8.13 13.44
C MET A 137 -5.16 -9.62 13.52
N VAL A 138 -3.94 -9.99 13.92
CA VAL A 138 -3.56 -11.40 14.13
C VAL A 138 -4.40 -12.02 15.24
N SER A 139 -4.55 -11.34 16.38
CA SER A 139 -5.38 -11.83 17.50
C SER A 139 -6.85 -12.01 17.10
N ARG A 140 -7.41 -11.06 16.33
CA ARG A 140 -8.77 -11.15 15.77
C ARG A 140 -8.90 -12.36 14.84
N MET A 141 -7.92 -12.59 13.96
CA MET A 141 -7.88 -13.76 13.08
C MET A 141 -7.76 -15.08 13.83
N GLU A 142 -6.96 -15.15 14.89
CA GLU A 142 -6.85 -16.33 15.75
C GLU A 142 -8.17 -16.66 16.44
N LYS A 143 -8.87 -15.63 16.94
CA LYS A 143 -10.18 -15.80 17.58
C LYS A 143 -11.20 -16.41 16.62
N MET A 144 -11.16 -16.05 15.34
CA MET A 144 -12.07 -16.58 14.31
C MET A 144 -11.81 -18.05 13.94
N LYS A 145 -10.59 -18.56 14.09
CA LYS A 145 -10.24 -19.95 13.70
C LYS A 145 -11.07 -21.01 14.46
N GLY A 146 -11.58 -20.69 15.65
CA GLY A 146 -12.40 -21.59 16.46
C GLY A 146 -13.91 -21.33 16.43
N MET A 147 -14.38 -20.34 15.66
CA MET A 147 -15.80 -19.96 15.59
C MET A 147 -16.54 -20.71 14.48
N SER A 148 -17.86 -20.88 14.65
CA SER A 148 -18.73 -21.33 13.54
C SER A 148 -18.79 -20.26 12.44
N PRO A 149 -19.13 -20.60 11.19
CA PRO A 149 -19.27 -19.61 10.11
C PRO A 149 -20.26 -18.47 10.44
N GLN A 150 -21.34 -18.79 11.17
CA GLN A 150 -22.32 -17.81 11.63
C GLN A 150 -21.72 -16.87 12.68
N ASP A 151 -20.96 -17.40 13.64
CA ASP A 151 -20.29 -16.61 14.67
C ASP A 151 -19.15 -15.76 14.11
N GLN A 152 -18.41 -16.28 13.12
CA GLN A 152 -17.41 -15.52 12.36
C GLN A 152 -18.06 -14.32 11.68
N ASN A 153 -19.20 -14.52 11.02
CA ASN A 153 -19.90 -13.43 10.33
C ASN A 153 -20.42 -12.37 11.33
N ALA A 154 -20.99 -12.79 12.47
CA ALA A 154 -21.41 -11.89 13.53
C ALA A 154 -20.23 -11.11 14.14
N TYR A 155 -19.09 -11.77 14.34
CA TYR A 155 -17.87 -11.17 14.85
C TYR A 155 -17.29 -10.13 13.88
N LEU A 156 -17.22 -10.46 12.59
CA LEU A 156 -16.78 -9.53 11.53
C LEU A 156 -17.72 -8.32 11.43
N ALA A 157 -19.04 -8.52 11.47
CA ALA A 157 -20.01 -7.42 11.44
C ALA A 157 -19.87 -6.48 12.66
N ASN A 158 -19.52 -7.00 13.84
CA ASN A 158 -19.22 -6.17 15.01
C ASN A 158 -17.90 -5.41 14.84
N MET A 159 -16.85 -6.07 14.35
CA MET A 159 -15.57 -5.44 14.04
C MET A 159 -15.72 -4.29 13.03
N TYR A 160 -16.46 -4.48 11.94
CA TYR A 160 -16.68 -3.42 10.94
C TYR A 160 -17.41 -2.23 11.55
N ARG A 161 -18.38 -2.46 12.45
CA ARG A 161 -19.05 -1.39 13.19
C ARG A 161 -18.09 -0.61 14.10
N GLU A 162 -17.19 -1.29 14.80
CA GLU A 162 -16.15 -0.63 15.61
C GLU A 162 -15.23 0.24 14.75
N MET A 163 -14.78 -0.28 13.60
CA MET A 163 -13.87 0.42 12.69
C MET A 163 -14.53 1.68 12.10
N ILE A 164 -15.81 1.59 11.73
CA ILE A 164 -16.58 2.75 11.22
C ILE A 164 -16.82 3.78 12.34
N ALA A 165 -17.10 3.35 13.57
CA ALA A 165 -17.31 4.25 14.70
C ALA A 165 -16.01 5.00 15.07
N GLN A 166 -14.86 4.32 15.06
CA GLN A 166 -13.56 4.93 15.34
C GLN A 166 -13.09 5.88 14.23
N GLY A 167 -13.49 5.65 12.98
CA GLY A 167 -13.22 6.56 11.85
C GLY A 167 -14.09 7.82 11.81
N GLY A 168 -15.08 7.96 12.71
CA GLY A 168 -16.03 9.07 12.73
C GLY A 168 -15.80 10.14 13.81
N GLU A 169 -14.85 9.95 14.74
CA GLU A 169 -14.76 10.79 15.94
C GLU A 169 -13.66 11.87 15.95
N ASP A 170 -12.87 12.06 14.89
CA ASP A 170 -11.62 12.86 15.00
C ASP A 170 -11.54 14.12 14.12
N CYS A 171 -12.66 14.82 13.88
CA CYS A 171 -12.63 16.16 13.25
C CYS A 171 -13.39 17.26 14.01
N CYS A 172 -14.26 16.95 14.98
CA CYS A 172 -15.18 17.96 15.55
C CYS A 172 -15.08 18.17 17.06
N THR A 173 -14.24 17.45 17.79
CA THR A 173 -14.28 17.39 19.27
C THR A 173 -13.02 17.91 19.97
N ARG A 174 -12.00 18.35 19.25
CA ARG A 174 -10.76 18.87 19.87
C ARG A 174 -10.90 20.36 20.24
N PRO A 175 -10.80 20.76 21.52
CA PRO A 175 -10.81 22.17 21.92
C PRO A 175 -9.43 22.77 21.62
N GLY A 176 -9.25 23.16 20.36
CA GLY A 176 -8.01 23.72 19.83
C GLY A 176 -8.16 23.84 18.32
N GLY A 177 -8.78 24.94 17.90
CA GLY A 177 -9.32 25.14 16.56
C GLY A 177 -8.34 24.94 15.41
N CYS A 178 -8.89 24.53 14.27
CA CYS A 178 -8.23 24.58 12.96
C CYS A 178 -7.85 26.03 12.66
N ASN A 179 -6.55 26.33 12.65
CA ASN A 179 -6.04 27.67 12.43
C ASN A 179 -5.17 27.68 11.17
N SER A 180 -5.79 27.99 10.03
CA SER A 180 -5.25 28.51 8.75
C SER A 180 -6.33 28.24 7.68
N GLN A 181 -6.86 29.16 6.87
CA GLN A 181 -6.54 30.56 6.52
C GLN A 181 -7.83 31.19 5.89
N PRO A 182 -7.83 32.40 5.27
CA PRO A 182 -8.73 33.50 5.61
C PRO A 182 -9.93 33.69 4.65
N GLY A 183 -11.03 34.23 5.18
CA GLY A 183 -12.04 34.94 4.38
C GLY A 183 -13.48 34.58 4.70
N GLY A 184 -14.22 35.56 5.26
CA GLY A 184 -15.67 35.54 5.32
C GLY A 184 -16.25 35.16 6.68
N ALA A 185 -16.47 36.16 7.53
CA ALA A 185 -17.38 36.05 8.66
C ALA A 185 -18.81 35.84 8.15
N GLU A 186 -19.54 34.85 8.67
CA GLU A 186 -20.86 34.99 9.32
C GLU A 186 -21.59 33.63 9.47
N ALA A 187 -22.29 33.52 10.59
CA ALA A 187 -23.44 32.64 10.84
C ALA A 187 -23.19 31.13 11.09
N CYS A 188 -22.87 30.84 12.36
CA CYS A 188 -23.35 29.63 13.03
C CYS A 188 -24.75 29.93 13.63
N GLN A 189 -25.84 29.46 13.02
CA GLN A 189 -27.13 29.13 13.70
C GLN A 189 -28.26 28.74 12.73
N LYS A 190 -28.77 27.50 12.86
CA LYS A 190 -30.19 27.08 13.05
C LYS A 190 -30.57 25.76 12.33
N LYS A 191 -31.38 24.99 13.07
CA LYS A 191 -32.09 23.75 12.73
C LYS A 191 -33.05 23.87 11.54
N GLY A 192 -33.27 22.77 10.81
CA GLY A 192 -34.59 22.38 10.30
C GLY A 192 -34.71 22.08 8.79
N ASN A 193 -34.97 20.81 8.48
CA ASN A 193 -35.72 20.18 7.37
C ASN A 193 -35.59 20.59 5.88
N ALA A 194 -35.34 19.53 5.09
CA ALA A 194 -35.97 19.12 3.82
C ALA A 194 -35.52 19.72 2.47
N ALA A 195 -35.07 18.78 1.62
CA ALA A 195 -35.27 18.62 0.17
C ALA A 195 -34.64 19.61 -0.83
N GLY A 196 -33.80 19.05 -1.72
CA GLY A 196 -33.85 19.35 -3.15
C GLY A 196 -32.63 19.99 -3.82
N ALA A 197 -31.84 19.14 -4.49
CA ALA A 197 -31.09 19.44 -5.72
C ALA A 197 -29.72 20.20 -5.60
N PRO A 198 -28.85 20.15 -6.63
CA PRO A 198 -27.57 19.45 -6.53
C PRO A 198 -26.37 20.39 -6.65
N MET A 199 -25.34 20.21 -5.81
CA MET A 199 -24.08 20.92 -6.02
C MET A 199 -22.86 20.02 -5.94
N GLN A 200 -22.11 20.15 -7.03
CA GLN A 200 -20.75 19.77 -7.33
C GLN A 200 -19.80 19.69 -6.12
N ALA A 201 -19.04 18.61 -6.08
CA ALA A 201 -17.90 18.43 -5.20
C ALA A 201 -16.73 19.34 -5.62
N PRO A 202 -16.10 20.09 -4.69
CA PRO A 202 -14.78 20.65 -4.89
C PRO A 202 -13.72 19.90 -4.08
N GLY A 203 -12.68 19.44 -4.78
CA GLY A 203 -11.29 19.53 -4.33
C GLY A 203 -10.81 18.57 -3.24
N GLY A 204 -10.71 17.28 -3.55
CA GLY A 204 -9.76 16.40 -2.87
C GLY A 204 -8.33 16.67 -3.39
N ILE A 205 -7.40 16.95 -2.48
CA ILE A 205 -5.98 17.12 -2.78
C ILE A 205 -5.42 15.76 -3.20
N ALA A 206 -5.19 15.62 -4.50
CA ALA A 206 -4.34 14.60 -5.08
C ALA A 206 -2.88 14.96 -4.83
N VAL A 207 -2.10 13.99 -4.32
CA VAL A 207 -0.63 14.02 -4.47
C VAL A 207 -0.31 13.09 -5.66
N PRO A 208 0.48 13.56 -6.65
CA PRO A 208 0.59 12.89 -7.94
C PRO A 208 1.58 11.72 -7.91
N LEU A 209 1.15 10.58 -8.47
CA LEU A 209 2.04 9.54 -9.01
C LEU A 209 2.28 9.84 -10.50
N PRO A 210 3.49 9.67 -11.04
CA PRO A 210 3.73 9.85 -12.46
C PRO A 210 3.38 8.55 -13.21
N VAL A 211 2.14 8.45 -13.72
CA VAL A 211 1.83 7.48 -14.80
C VAL A 211 0.98 8.17 -15.87
N SER A 212 1.61 8.43 -17.01
CA SER A 212 0.92 8.71 -18.27
C SER A 212 0.13 7.48 -18.72
N GLY A 213 -1.14 7.68 -19.09
CA GLY A 213 -1.78 6.90 -20.14
C GLY A 213 -3.11 6.22 -19.81
N VAL A 214 -4.20 6.93 -20.16
CA VAL A 214 -5.53 6.44 -20.57
C VAL A 214 -6.44 5.83 -19.49
N ALA A 215 -7.49 6.58 -19.15
CA ALA A 215 -8.60 6.19 -18.27
C ALA A 215 -9.69 5.37 -19.00
N PRO A 216 -10.30 4.36 -18.33
CA PRO A 216 -11.62 3.82 -18.71
C PRO A 216 -12.75 4.46 -17.87
N PRO A 217 -14.03 4.35 -18.33
CA PRO A 217 -15.14 5.12 -17.79
C PRO A 217 -15.68 4.57 -16.45
N SER A 218 -16.15 5.51 -15.65
CA SER A 218 -16.77 5.38 -14.33
C SER A 218 -17.90 4.34 -14.27
N SER A 219 -17.81 3.42 -13.29
CA SER A 219 -18.96 2.65 -12.81
C SER A 219 -19.50 3.31 -11.54
N ALA A 220 -20.81 3.51 -11.50
CA ALA A 220 -21.51 4.22 -10.45
C ALA A 220 -21.35 3.54 -9.07
N ALA A 221 -21.03 4.33 -8.05
CA ALA A 221 -20.95 3.87 -6.67
C ALA A 221 -22.36 3.53 -6.13
N MET A 222 -22.51 2.31 -5.63
CA MET A 222 -23.73 1.79 -5.00
C MET A 222 -24.06 2.57 -3.73
N THR A 223 -25.32 2.99 -3.57
CA THR A 223 -25.77 3.81 -2.45
C THR A 223 -25.79 3.03 -1.12
N GLN A 224 -25.77 3.74 0.01
CA GLN A 224 -25.72 3.13 1.35
C GLN A 224 -26.92 2.19 1.64
N ASP A 225 -28.10 2.54 1.12
CA ASP A 225 -29.30 1.70 1.24
C ASP A 225 -29.22 0.45 0.37
N GLU A 226 -28.59 0.53 -0.81
CA GLU A 226 -28.34 -0.62 -1.68
C GLU A 226 -27.30 -1.58 -1.08
N GLN A 227 -26.29 -1.08 -0.37
CA GLN A 227 -25.33 -1.91 0.36
C GLN A 227 -26.02 -2.67 1.51
N LEU A 228 -26.88 -2.00 2.29
CA LEU A 228 -27.66 -2.65 3.35
C LEU A 228 -28.69 -3.67 2.81
N ALA A 229 -29.28 -3.40 1.65
CA ALA A 229 -30.17 -4.33 0.95
C ALA A 229 -29.43 -5.57 0.41
N PHE A 230 -28.20 -5.39 -0.07
CA PHE A 230 -27.36 -6.49 -0.54
C PHE A 230 -27.01 -7.47 0.60
N PHE A 231 -26.66 -6.96 1.78
CA PHE A 231 -26.34 -7.81 2.93
C PHE A 231 -27.55 -8.53 3.54
N SER A 232 -28.75 -7.97 3.42
CA SER A 232 -29.99 -8.63 3.88
C SER A 232 -30.47 -9.75 2.94
N GLN A 233 -30.00 -9.79 1.69
CA GLN A 233 -30.22 -10.92 0.78
C GLN A 233 -29.27 -12.11 1.01
N LEU A 234 -28.11 -11.90 1.65
CA LEU A 234 -27.17 -12.97 1.98
C LEU A 234 -27.58 -13.80 3.21
N SER A 235 -28.45 -13.26 4.06
CA SER A 235 -29.22 -14.07 5.03
C SER A 235 -30.31 -14.82 4.28
N GLY A 236 -30.00 -16.00 3.77
CA GLY A 236 -30.98 -16.90 3.13
C GLY A 236 -32.18 -17.20 4.05
N PRO A 237 -33.33 -17.63 3.49
CA PRO A 237 -34.54 -17.83 4.26
C PRO A 237 -34.33 -18.91 5.33
N ALA A 238 -34.71 -18.58 6.57
CA ALA A 238 -34.80 -19.54 7.64
C ALA A 238 -35.70 -20.71 7.21
N ALA A 239 -35.16 -21.93 7.25
CA ALA A 239 -35.90 -23.14 6.94
C ALA A 239 -37.11 -23.28 7.88
N PRO A 240 -38.30 -23.65 7.38
CA PRO A 240 -39.46 -23.87 8.23
C PRO A 240 -39.28 -25.13 9.09
N LYS A 241 -39.86 -25.07 10.29
CA LYS A 241 -39.76 -26.03 11.41
C LYS A 241 -40.10 -27.47 11.06
#